data_AF-A0A6V8QJK2-F1
#
_entry.id   AF-A0A6V8QJK2-F1
#
_cell.length_a   1.000
_cell.length_b   1.000
_cell.length_c   1.000
_cell.angle_alpha   90.00
_cell.angle_beta   90.00
_cell.angle_gamma   90.00
#
_symmetry.space_group_name_H-M   'P 1'
#
loop_
_entity.id
_entity.type
_entity.pdbx_description
1 polymer ?
#
loop_
_entity_poly.entity_id
_entity_poly.type
_entity_poly.pdbx_seq_one_letter_code
_entity_poly.pdbx_strand_id
1 'polypeptide(L)'
;MKCMNELKKIGYRLQLKGDHIICTWGGNGQPDPQKVEPLLAEVSIHKEEAIHYLREERAREQDLFLRSFKQALIQLNRRYQPGTLDWTQSHCPVLYQKIEH
;
A
#
# COMPACT_ATOMS: atom_id res chain seq x y z
N MET A 1 -7.94 18.62 6.51
CA MET A 1 -7.80 18.90 7.95
C MET A 1 -6.38 19.31 8.37
N LYS A 2 -6.23 20.13 9.43
CA LYS A 2 -4.93 20.56 9.97
C LYS A 2 -4.42 19.62 11.08
N CYS A 3 -5.25 19.28 12.08
CA CYS A 3 -4.83 18.47 13.21
C CYS A 3 -4.17 17.13 12.84
N MET A 4 -4.64 16.46 11.79
CA MET A 4 -4.04 15.21 11.32
C MET A 4 -2.59 15.37 10.90
N ASN A 5 -2.24 16.52 10.32
CA ASN A 5 -0.87 16.79 9.89
C ASN A 5 0.03 17.11 11.10
N GLU A 6 -0.51 17.79 12.13
CA GLU A 6 0.21 18.01 13.39
C GLU A 6 0.39 16.70 14.18
N LEU A 7 -0.63 15.84 14.27
CA LEU A 7 -0.51 14.50 14.87
C LEU A 7 0.59 13.67 14.19
N LYS A 8 0.67 13.71 12.85
CA LYS A 8 1.76 13.09 12.08
C LYS A 8 3.13 13.65 12.44
N LYS A 9 3.29 14.98 12.52
CA LYS A 9 4.55 15.63 12.94
C LYS A 9 4.97 15.26 14.37
N ILE A 10 4.02 15.14 15.30
CA ILE A 10 4.29 14.79 16.70
C ILE A 10 4.76 13.33 16.82
N GLY A 11 4.36 12.46 15.88
CA GLY A 11 4.82 11.06 15.80
C GLY A 11 3.70 10.01 15.77
N TYR A 12 2.43 10.43 15.61
CA TYR A 12 1.31 9.50 15.46
C TYR A 12 1.15 9.02 14.01
N ARG A 13 0.96 7.71 13.85
CA ARG A 13 0.50 7.11 12.60
C ARG A 13 -1.02 6.99 12.69
N LEU A 14 -1.73 7.70 11.82
CA LEU A 14 -3.18 7.55 11.66
C LEU A 14 -3.46 6.49 10.59
N GLN A 15 -4.39 5.59 10.85
CA GLN A 15 -4.83 4.56 9.91
C GLN A 15 -6.35 4.41 9.94
N LEU A 16 -6.97 4.14 8.79
CA LEU A 16 -8.40 3.87 8.70
C LEU A 16 -8.68 2.37 8.64
N LYS A 17 -9.44 1.86 9.63
CA LYS A 17 -10.00 0.50 9.65
C LYS A 17 -11.52 0.58 9.53
N GLY A 18 -12.04 0.35 8.32
CA GLY A 18 -13.46 0.58 8.01
C GLY A 18 -13.83 2.06 8.16
N ASP A 19 -14.62 2.35 9.19
CA ASP A 19 -15.10 3.69 9.58
C ASP A 19 -14.56 4.13 10.96
N HIS A 20 -13.51 3.45 11.43
CA HIS A 20 -12.77 3.78 12.64
C HIS A 20 -11.37 4.30 12.30
N ILE A 21 -11.02 5.45 12.89
CA ILE A 21 -9.67 6.02 12.85
C ILE A 21 -8.86 5.42 14.01
N ILE A 22 -7.72 4.83 13.69
CA ILE A 22 -6.76 4.27 14.65
C ILE A 22 -5.54 5.18 14.69
N CYS A 23 -5.26 5.77 15.85
CA CYS A 23 -4.08 6.60 16.09
C CYS A 23 -3.05 5.80 16.89
N THR A 24 -1.96 5.40 16.24
CA THR A 24 -0.87 4.63 16.87
C THR A 24 0.32 5.54 17.15
N TRP A 25 0.76 5.64 18.40
CA TRP A 25 1.98 6.34 18.76
C TRP A 25 3.22 5.62 18.18
N GLY A 26 4.13 6.36 17.55
CA GLY A 26 5.32 5.82 16.90
C GLY A 26 6.63 6.52 17.26
N GLY A 27 6.62 7.44 18.23
CA GLY A 27 7.81 8.13 18.76
C GLY A 27 8.42 7.44 19.98
N ASN A 28 9.60 7.90 20.39
CA ASN A 28 10.23 7.47 21.64
C ASN A 28 9.64 8.23 22.84
N GLY A 29 9.48 7.55 23.98
CA GLY A 29 8.90 8.12 25.20
C GLY A 29 7.37 8.18 25.15
N GLN A 30 6.77 8.94 26.08
CA GLN A 30 5.33 9.22 26.09
C GLN A 30 5.00 10.47 25.26
N PRO A 31 3.87 10.47 24.53
CA PRO A 31 3.37 11.65 23.85
C PRO A 31 2.87 12.71 24.85
N ASP A 32 3.02 13.98 24.51
CA ASP A 32 2.60 15.12 25.33
C ASP A 32 1.05 15.24 25.33
N PRO A 33 0.34 15.02 26.45
CA PRO A 33 -1.12 15.00 26.48
C PRO A 33 -1.72 16.38 26.19
N GLN A 34 -1.12 17.46 26.70
CA GLN A 34 -1.60 18.83 26.49
C GLN A 34 -1.60 19.24 25.01
N LYS A 35 -0.69 18.66 24.21
CA LYS A 35 -0.64 18.86 22.76
C LYS A 35 -1.52 17.89 21.99
N VAL A 36 -1.76 16.67 22.50
CA VAL A 36 -2.45 15.59 21.78
C VAL A 36 -3.96 15.58 22.02
N GLU A 37 -4.41 15.78 23.26
CA GLU A 37 -5.85 15.83 23.59
C GLU A 37 -6.66 16.82 22.73
N PRO A 38 -6.26 18.10 22.54
CA PRO A 38 -7.00 19.01 21.68
C PRO A 38 -6.99 18.61 20.19
N LEU A 39 -5.93 17.94 19.72
CA LEU A 39 -5.85 17.44 18.34
C LEU A 39 -6.76 16.23 18.12
N LEU A 40 -6.82 15.31 19.10
CA LEU A 40 -7.77 14.20 19.09
C LEU A 40 -9.23 14.71 19.20
N ALA A 41 -9.46 15.83 19.88
CA ALA A 41 -10.75 16.52 19.86
C ALA A 41 -11.09 17.12 18.49
N GLU A 42 -10.18 17.81 17.76
CA GLU A 42 -10.44 18.27 16.36
C GLU A 42 -10.81 17.08 15.45
N VAL A 43 -10.08 15.95 15.57
CA VAL A 43 -10.37 14.72 14.80
C VAL A 43 -11.72 14.10 15.19
N SER A 44 -12.11 14.12 16.47
CA SER A 44 -13.37 13.53 16.93
C SER A 44 -14.59 14.38 16.53
N ILE A 45 -14.47 15.71 16.62
CA ILE A 45 -15.51 16.66 16.18
C ILE A 45 -15.71 16.56 14.66
N HIS A 46 -14.62 16.55 13.89
CA HIS A 46 -14.66 16.51 12.42
C HIS A 46 -14.50 15.08 11.85
N LYS A 47 -15.02 14.05 12.55
CA LYS A 47 -14.82 12.63 12.22
C LYS A 47 -15.05 12.28 10.75
N GLU A 48 -16.05 12.88 10.09
CA GLU A 48 -16.38 12.58 8.69
C GLU A 48 -15.35 13.14 7.69
N GLU A 49 -14.94 14.41 7.82
CA GLU A 49 -13.84 14.98 7.01
C GLU A 49 -12.53 14.24 7.29
N ALA A 50 -12.30 13.84 8.55
CA ALA A 50 -11.16 13.05 8.97
C ALA A 50 -11.13 11.66 8.28
N ILE A 51 -12.27 10.97 8.17
CA ILE A 51 -12.40 9.73 7.40
C ILE A 51 -12.22 9.98 5.90
N HIS A 52 -12.80 11.05 5.35
CA HIS A 52 -12.66 11.39 3.92
C HIS A 52 -11.19 11.62 3.54
N TYR A 53 -10.47 12.42 4.33
CA TYR A 53 -9.05 12.71 4.13
C TYR A 53 -8.19 11.43 4.15
N LEU A 54 -8.44 10.51 5.09
CA LEU A 54 -7.72 9.22 5.14
C LEU A 54 -8.10 8.27 4.01
N ARG A 55 -9.32 8.35 3.46
CA ARG A 55 -9.73 7.61 2.24
C ARG A 55 -9.02 8.15 1.00
N GLU A 56 -8.99 9.47 0.84
CA GLU A 56 -8.27 10.13 -0.26
C GLU A 56 -6.77 9.84 -0.25
N GLU A 57 -6.13 9.96 0.92
CA GLU A 57 -4.70 9.73 1.08
C GLU A 57 -4.34 8.30 0.65
N ARG A 58 -5.07 7.31 1.16
CA ARG A 58 -4.91 5.89 0.79
C ARG A 58 -5.14 5.63 -0.70
N ALA A 59 -6.12 6.29 -1.31
CA ALA A 59 -6.40 6.16 -2.75
C ALA A 59 -5.24 6.74 -3.60
N ARG A 60 -4.63 7.85 -3.17
CA ARG A 60 -3.45 8.45 -3.82
C ARG A 60 -2.22 7.55 -3.69
N GLU A 61 -1.99 6.95 -2.52
CA GLU A 61 -0.93 5.93 -2.32
C GLU A 61 -1.12 4.73 -3.26
N GLN A 62 -2.36 4.23 -3.38
CA GLN A 62 -2.70 3.11 -4.26
C GLN A 62 -2.49 3.43 -5.75
N ASP A 63 -2.89 4.61 -6.23
CA ASP A 63 -2.63 5.03 -7.61
C ASP A 63 -1.12 5.17 -7.89
N LEU A 64 -0.35 5.77 -6.98
CA LEU A 64 1.11 5.86 -7.10
C LEU A 64 1.80 4.48 -7.15
N PHE A 65 1.34 3.53 -6.31
CA PHE A 65 1.81 2.15 -6.35
C PHE A 65 1.45 1.47 -7.69
N LEU A 66 0.20 1.59 -8.15
CA LEU A 66 -0.25 0.99 -9.40
C LEU A 66 0.45 1.58 -10.63
N ARG A 67 0.78 2.88 -10.63
CA ARG A 67 1.61 3.51 -11.69
C ARG A 67 3.02 2.93 -11.70
N SER A 68 3.66 2.87 -10.54
CA SER A 68 5.02 2.30 -10.39
C SER A 68 5.06 0.83 -10.83
N PHE A 69 4.08 0.03 -10.40
CA PHE A 69 3.96 -1.37 -10.77
C PHE A 69 3.70 -1.57 -12.27
N LYS A 70 2.81 -0.76 -12.89
CA LYS A 70 2.61 -0.76 -14.34
C LYS A 70 3.89 -0.43 -15.11
N GLN A 71 4.69 0.53 -14.65
CA GLN A 71 5.99 0.82 -15.26
C GLN A 71 6.98 -0.34 -15.13
N ALA A 72 7.04 -1.00 -13.96
CA ALA A 72 7.88 -2.18 -13.76
C ALA A 72 7.48 -3.33 -14.71
N LEU A 73 6.18 -3.62 -14.86
CA LEU A 73 5.68 -4.60 -15.83
C LEU A 73 6.03 -4.24 -17.28
N ILE A 74 5.94 -2.95 -17.66
CA ILE A 74 6.33 -2.47 -18.99
C ILE A 74 7.84 -2.64 -19.25
N GLN A 75 8.69 -2.49 -18.22
CA GLN A 75 10.13 -2.74 -18.33
C GLN A 75 10.46 -4.24 -18.43
N LEU A 76 9.78 -5.09 -17.65
CA LEU A 76 9.91 -6.54 -17.70
C LEU A 76 9.47 -7.09 -19.06
N ASN A 77 8.30 -6.66 -19.56
CA ASN A 77 7.81 -7.07 -20.89
C ASN A 77 8.76 -6.60 -22.01
N ARG A 78 9.38 -5.42 -21.89
CA ARG A 78 10.42 -4.97 -22.85
C ARG A 78 11.75 -5.73 -22.78
N ARG A 79 12.02 -6.49 -21.71
CA ARG A 79 13.15 -7.44 -21.67
C ARG A 79 12.79 -8.82 -22.23
N TYR A 80 11.49 -9.12 -22.35
CA TYR A 80 11.01 -10.40 -22.85
C TYR A 80 10.89 -10.34 -24.38
N GLN A 81 11.86 -10.89 -25.11
CA GLN A 81 11.73 -11.10 -26.55
C GLN A 81 10.93 -12.40 -26.79
N PRO A 82 9.72 -12.35 -27.37
CA PRO A 82 9.00 -13.57 -27.77
C PRO A 82 9.62 -14.14 -29.05
N GLY A 83 10.76 -14.82 -28.91
CA GLY A 83 11.50 -15.39 -30.04
C GLY A 83 12.65 -16.36 -29.71
N THR A 84 12.95 -16.63 -28.44
CA THR A 84 14.10 -17.46 -28.01
C THR A 84 13.74 -18.62 -27.08
N LEU A 85 12.51 -19.15 -27.19
CA LEU A 85 12.23 -20.55 -26.84
C LEU A 85 12.10 -21.37 -28.13
N ASP A 86 13.24 -21.86 -28.61
CA ASP A 86 13.24 -22.96 -29.56
C ASP A 86 12.86 -24.24 -28.82
N TRP A 87 11.63 -24.71 -29.03
CA TRP A 87 11.11 -25.94 -28.41
C TRP A 87 11.63 -27.23 -29.08
N THR A 88 12.51 -27.12 -30.10
CA THR A 88 13.00 -28.27 -30.87
C THR A 88 14.38 -28.77 -30.41
N GLN A 89 15.14 -27.96 -29.66
CA GLN A 89 16.52 -28.29 -29.27
C GLN A 89 16.75 -28.66 -27.79
N SER A 90 15.68 -28.88 -27.01
CA SER A 90 15.80 -29.54 -25.70
C SER A 90 15.69 -31.05 -25.83
N HIS A 91 16.84 -31.76 -25.75
CA HIS A 91 16.85 -33.20 -25.48
C HIS A 91 16.34 -33.45 -24.06
N CYS A 92 15.03 -33.64 -23.92
CA CYS A 92 14.39 -34.19 -22.73
C CYS A 92 14.34 -35.73 -22.86
N PRO A 93 15.26 -36.49 -22.25
CA PRO A 93 15.03 -37.91 -22.03
C PRO A 93 13.90 -38.10 -21.01
N VAL A 94 13.42 -39.35 -20.90
CA VAL A 94 12.45 -39.84 -19.89
C VAL A 94 10.96 -39.53 -20.18
N LEU A 95 10.37 -40.47 -20.94
CA LEU A 95 9.04 -41.06 -20.71
C LEU A 95 7.81 -40.13 -20.66
N TYR A 96 7.21 -39.90 -21.82
CA TYR A 96 5.74 -40.02 -21.94
C TYR A 96 5.40 -41.43 -22.43
N GLN A 97 4.96 -42.30 -21.52
CA GLN A 97 4.51 -43.63 -21.89
C GLN A 97 3.04 -43.58 -22.28
N LYS A 98 2.74 -44.01 -23.51
CA LYS A 98 1.42 -43.97 -24.14
C LYS A 98 0.45 -44.91 -23.40
N ILE A 99 -0.60 -44.36 -22.78
CA ILE A 99 -1.73 -45.15 -22.27
C ILE A 99 -2.89 -44.95 -23.24
N GLU A 100 -3.08 -45.92 -24.14
CA GLU A 100 -4.33 -46.12 -24.88
C GLU A 100 -5.19 -47.12 -24.11
N HIS A 101 -6.49 -46.85 -24.04
CA HIS A 101 -7.51 -47.74 -23.49
C HIS A 101 -8.87 -47.41 -24.12
#